data_AF-A0A946CRV1-F1
#
_entry.id   AF-A0A946CRV1-F1
#
_cell.length_a   1.000
_cell.length_b   1.000
_cell.length_c   1.000
_cell.angle_alpha   90.00
_cell.angle_beta   90.00
_cell.angle_gamma   90.00
#
_symmetry.space_group_name_H-M   'P 1'
#
loop_
_entity.id
_entity.type
_entity.pdbx_description
1 polymer ?
#
loop_
_entity_poly.entity_id
_entity_poly.type
_entity_poly.pdbx_seq_one_letter_code
_entity_poly.pdbx_strand_id
1 'polypeptide(L)' 'GDEMSKDYEIDVLGALPLDIKIREALDAGKPTLISDPDGPASATYRDIARSVGLKLARRKRDYSQTFPKIKVENN' A
#
# COMPACT_ATOMS: atom_id res chain seq x y z
N GLY A 1 -0.15 12.48 9.39
CA GLY A 1 0.08 11.77 8.12
C GLY A 1 0.07 12.78 7.00
N ASP A 2 -1.05 13.49 6.85
CA ASP A 2 -1.28 14.41 5.74
C ASP A 2 -0.26 15.55 5.64
N GLU A 3 0.12 16.19 6.75
CA GLU A 3 1.15 17.24 6.72
C GLU A 3 2.51 16.70 6.28
N MET A 4 3.00 15.65 6.96
CA MET A 4 4.25 14.97 6.61
C MET A 4 4.27 14.49 5.15
N SER A 5 3.15 14.00 4.63
CA SER A 5 3.07 13.55 3.24
C SER A 5 3.30 14.67 2.22
N LYS A 6 2.88 15.90 2.56
CA LYS A 6 3.12 17.08 1.73
C LYS A 6 4.59 17.50 1.78
N ASP A 7 5.20 17.49 2.97
CA ASP A 7 6.60 17.87 3.15
C ASP A 7 7.57 16.98 2.36
N TYR A 8 7.22 15.70 2.22
CA TYR A 8 8.04 14.70 1.51
C TYR A 8 7.53 14.36 0.10
N GLU A 9 6.47 15.02 -0.38
CA GLU A 9 5.84 14.76 -1.69
C GLU A 9 5.51 13.27 -1.93
N ILE A 10 5.05 12.58 -0.87
CA ILE A 10 4.65 11.18 -0.93
C ILE A 10 3.15 11.03 -0.71
N ASP A 11 2.56 9.98 -1.28
CA ASP A 11 1.15 9.71 -1.08
C ASP A 11 0.86 9.11 0.31
N VAL A 12 -0.23 9.55 0.93
CA VAL A 12 -0.86 8.81 2.03
C VAL A 12 -1.56 7.56 1.47
N LEU A 13 -1.26 6.40 2.05
CA LEU A 13 -1.87 5.12 1.65
C LEU A 13 -3.17 4.81 2.43
N GLY A 14 -3.32 5.47 3.59
CA GLY A 14 -4.52 5.48 4.40
C GLY A 14 -4.18 5.70 5.88
N ALA A 15 -5.19 5.62 6.74
CA ALA A 15 -5.07 5.82 8.17
C ALA A 15 -5.80 4.71 8.91
N LEU A 16 -5.22 4.22 10.00
CA LEU A 16 -5.85 3.26 10.89
C LEU A 16 -6.39 3.97 12.12
N PRO A 17 -7.55 3.53 12.67
CA PRO A 17 -8.06 4.07 13.92
C PRO A 17 -7.14 3.68 15.08
N LEU A 18 -7.05 4.56 16.08
CA LEU A 18 -6.42 4.22 17.35
C LEU A 18 -7.39 3.38 18.19
N ASP A 19 -7.46 2.09 17.90
CA ASP A 19 -8.33 1.14 18.58
C ASP A 19 -7.51 0.13 19.40
N ILE A 20 -7.79 0.06 20.70
CA ILE A 20 -7.10 -0.85 21.64
C ILE A 20 -7.23 -2.32 21.23
N LYS A 21 -8.34 -2.69 20.59
CA LYS A 21 -8.60 -4.06 20.13
C LYS A 21 -7.60 -4.52 19.09
N ILE A 22 -7.06 -3.61 18.29
CA ILE A 22 -6.01 -3.93 17.31
C ILE A 22 -4.77 -4.46 18.05
N ARG A 23 -4.33 -3.75 19.09
CA ARG A 23 -3.17 -4.16 19.88
C ARG A 23 -3.43 -5.47 20.61
N GLU A 24 -4.57 -5.60 21.29
CA GLU A 24 -4.90 -6.83 22.05
C GLU A 24 -4.99 -8.07 21.14
N ALA A 25 -5.60 -7.94 19.96
CA ALA A 25 -5.69 -9.01 18.98
C ALA A 25 -4.32 -9.42 18.44
N LEU A 26 -3.43 -8.45 18.19
CA LEU A 26 -2.04 -8.70 17.77
C LEU A 26 -1.22 -9.36 18.89
N ASP A 27 -1.31 -8.86 20.12
CA ASP A 27 -0.63 -9.40 21.31
C ASP A 27 -1.07 -10.84 21.58
N ALA A 28 -2.34 -11.17 21.33
CA ALA A 28 -2.89 -12.53 21.43
C ALA A 28 -2.51 -13.45 20.26
N GLY A 29 -1.78 -12.95 19.26
CA GLY A 29 -1.40 -13.71 18.06
C GLY A 29 -2.55 -13.99 17.09
N LYS A 30 -3.70 -13.33 17.26
CA LYS A 30 -4.88 -13.47 16.39
C LYS A 30 -5.33 -12.09 15.89
N PRO A 31 -4.65 -11.54 14.85
CA PRO A 31 -4.93 -10.21 14.32
C PRO A 31 -6.41 -9.98 14.01
N THR A 32 -6.84 -8.71 14.03
CA THR A 32 -8.24 -8.31 13.78
C THR A 32 -8.82 -8.85 12.47
N LEU A 33 -8.00 -9.01 11.43
CA LEU A 33 -8.41 -9.64 10.16
C LEU A 33 -8.93 -11.09 10.30
N ILE A 34 -8.56 -11.78 11.38
CA ILE A 34 -8.96 -13.15 11.70
C ILE A 34 -9.96 -13.16 12.86
N SER A 35 -9.74 -12.36 13.90
CA SER A 35 -10.60 -12.33 15.10
C SER A 35 -11.90 -11.56 14.91
N ASP A 36 -11.90 -10.53 14.06
CA ASP A 36 -13.05 -9.69 13.73
C ASP A 36 -13.01 -9.32 12.23
N PRO A 37 -13.26 -10.30 11.33
CA PRO A 37 -13.06 -10.12 9.90
C PRO A 37 -13.97 -9.06 9.29
N ASP A 38 -15.16 -8.83 9.82
CA ASP A 38 -16.12 -7.85 9.29
C ASP A 38 -16.13 -6.54 10.08
N GLY A 39 -15.25 -6.44 11.08
CA GLY A 39 -15.09 -5.25 11.90
C GLY A 39 -14.49 -4.06 11.16
N PRO A 40 -14.65 -2.85 11.74
CA PRO A 40 -14.21 -1.60 11.12
C PRO A 40 -12.70 -1.57 10.88
N ALA A 41 -11.89 -2.09 11.82
CA ALA A 41 -10.44 -2.14 11.65
C ALA A 41 -10.04 -3.02 10.45
N SER A 42 -10.67 -4.20 10.32
CA SER A 42 -10.43 -5.14 9.22
C SER A 42 -10.83 -4.56 7.87
N ALA A 43 -11.96 -3.84 7.81
CA ALA A 43 -12.38 -3.11 6.61
C ALA A 43 -11.33 -2.06 6.20
N THR A 44 -10.87 -1.22 7.14
CA THR A 44 -9.84 -0.22 6.87
C THR A 44 -8.54 -0.84 6.36
N TYR A 45 -8.05 -1.93 6.96
CA TYR A 45 -6.87 -2.64 6.47
C TYR A 45 -7.05 -3.12 5.02
N ARG A 46 -8.22 -3.68 4.68
CA ARG A 46 -8.51 -4.15 3.31
C ARG A 46 -8.56 -3.00 2.31
N ASP A 47 -9.11 -1.86 2.70
CA ASP A 47 -9.19 -0.68 1.82
C ASP A 47 -7.82 -0.07 1.54
N ILE A 48 -6.95 -0.02 2.54
CA ILE A 48 -5.54 0.39 2.37
C ILE A 48 -4.84 -0.59 1.42
N ALA A 49 -4.94 -1.90 1.68
CA ALA A 49 -4.34 -2.93 0.84
C ALA A 49 -4.83 -2.86 -0.62
N ARG A 50 -6.14 -2.65 -0.82
CA ARG A 50 -6.72 -2.47 -2.16
C ARG A 50 -6.16 -1.23 -2.85
N SER A 51 -6.05 -0.11 -2.14
CA SER A 51 -5.52 1.14 -2.67
C SER A 51 -4.06 0.99 -3.10
N VAL A 52 -3.24 0.32 -2.29
CA VAL A 52 -1.85 -0.02 -2.62
C VAL A 52 -1.78 -0.91 -3.86
N GLY A 53 -2.58 -1.98 -3.90
CA GLY A 53 -2.64 -2.89 -5.04
C GLY A 53 -3.01 -2.17 -6.34
N LEU A 54 -3.99 -1.26 -6.31
CA LEU A 54 -4.39 -0.45 -7.45
C LEU A 54 -3.27 0.48 -7.92
N LYS A 55 -2.54 1.12 -7.00
CA LYS A 55 -1.39 1.98 -7.35
C LYS A 55 -0.28 1.20 -8.04
N LEU A 56 0.06 0.02 -7.50
CA LEU A 56 1.06 -0.86 -8.10
C LEU A 56 0.62 -1.36 -9.48
N ALA A 57 -0.64 -1.76 -9.63
CA ALA A 57 -1.18 -2.24 -10.91
C ALA A 57 -1.19 -1.15 -12.01
N ARG A 58 -1.36 0.12 -11.64
CA ARG A 58 -1.32 1.26 -12.57
C ARG A 58 0.10 1.67 -12.98
N ARG A 59 1.13 1.26 -12.23
CA ARG A 59 2.51 1.58 -12.55
C ARG A 59 2.88 0.91 -13.87
N LYS A 60 3.28 1.70 -14.88
CA LYS A 60 3.77 1.16 -16.15
C LYS A 60 4.94 0.22 -15.87
N ARG A 61 4.93 -0.94 -16.51
CA ARG A 61 6.10 -1.83 -16.50
C ARG A 61 7.26 -1.08 -17.11
N ASP A 62 8.30 -0.88 -16.33
CA ASP A 62 9.53 -0.26 -16.78
C ASP A 62 10.40 -1.32 -17.46
N TYR A 63 10.41 -1.31 -18.79
CA TYR A 63 11.21 -2.20 -19.63
C TYR A 63 12.61 -1.64 -19.93
N SER A 64 12.96 -0.47 -19.39
CA SER A 64 14.28 0.14 -19.62
C SER A 64 15.43 -0.76 -19.16
N GLN A 65 15.17 -1.60 -18.14
CA GLN A 65 16.13 -2.57 -17.61
C GLN A 65 16.20 -3.88 -18.42
N THR A 66 15.26 -4.14 -19.35
CA THR A 66 15.17 -5.42 -20.07
C THR A 66 15.53 -5.31 -21.56
N PHE A 67 15.49 -4.12 -22.17
CA PHE A 67 15.84 -3.91 -23.58
C PHE A 67 16.91 -2.82 -23.76
N PRO A 68 18.14 -3.17 -24.19
CA PRO A 68 19.15 -2.16 -24.53
C PRO A 68 18.75 -1.36 -25.79
N LYS A 69 19.03 -0.04 -25.80
CA LYS A 69 18.72 0.85 -26.92
C LYS A 69 19.55 0.48 -28.17
N ILE A 70 18.91 -0.07 -29.19
CA ILE A 70 19.55 -0.28 -30.50
C ILE A 70 19.57 1.07 -31.24
N LYS A 71 20.77 1.59 -31.51
CA LYS A 71 20.98 2.71 -32.45
C LYS A 71 21.32 2.11 -33.81
N VAL A 72 20.53 2.43 -34.83
CA VAL A 72 20.86 2.15 -36.24
C VAL A 72 21.36 3.46 -36.83
N GLU A 73 22.65 3.54 -37.10
CA GLU A 73 23.23 4.60 -37.92
C GLU A 73 23.26 4.10 -39.37
N ASN A 74 22.64 4.86 -40.28
CA ASN A 74 22.78 4.65 -41.72
C ASN A 74 23.91 5.55 -42.22
N ASN A 75 24.94 4.93 -42.79
CA ASN A 75 25.95 5.61 -43.63
C ASN A 75 25.39 5.83 -45.03
#